data_AF-A0A512BIF3-F1
#
_entry.id   AF-A0A512BIF3-F1
#
_cell.length_a   1.000
_cell.length_b   1.000
_cell.length_c   1.000
_cell.angle_alpha   90.00
_cell.angle_beta   90.00
_cell.angle_gamma   90.00
#
_symmetry.space_group_name_H-M   'P 1'
#
loop_
_entity.id
_entity.type
_entity.pdbx_description
1 polymer ?
#
loop_
_entity_poly.entity_id
_entity_poly.type
_entity_poly.pdbx_seq_one_letter_code
_entity_poly.pdbx_strand_id
1 'polypeptide(L)'
;MNDEVGRNAVGRFSIRAKALFLCSIFKTYYMQDQSFQLLLNGVPYIVKAAPFDFNGDTRFTVSYNGSDDFVFTYDRTVGHYVAIGDDTDTIPADLEVAIAERLYALA
;
A
#
# COMPACT_ATOMS: atom_id res chain seq x y z
N MET A 1 23.18 30.98 51.13
CA MET A 1 21.90 30.57 51.75
C MET A 1 20.96 31.75 51.68
N ASN A 2 20.09 31.73 50.66
CA ASN A 2 18.72 32.21 50.62
C ASN A 2 18.34 32.35 49.14
N ASP A 3 17.64 31.33 48.68
CA ASP A 3 16.84 31.28 47.47
C ASP A 3 15.59 32.17 47.59
N GLU A 4 14.90 32.27 46.44
CA GLU A 4 13.50 32.69 46.22
C GLU A 4 13.30 34.11 45.67
N VAL A 5 13.15 34.26 44.34
CA VAL A 5 11.91 34.14 43.52
C VAL A 5 11.13 35.46 43.48
N GLY A 6 11.05 36.04 42.27
CA GLY A 6 10.16 37.15 41.96
C GLY A 6 10.14 37.44 40.46
N ARG A 7 9.13 36.90 39.78
CA ARG A 7 8.90 36.98 38.32
C ARG A 7 8.50 38.40 37.89
N ASN A 8 8.54 38.58 36.55
CA ASN A 8 7.69 39.44 35.71
C ASN A 8 8.38 40.68 35.11
N ALA A 9 8.67 40.65 33.80
CA ALA A 9 8.19 41.66 32.85
C ALA A 9 8.73 41.42 31.41
N VAL A 10 7.84 40.89 30.57
CA VAL A 10 7.56 41.30 29.18
C VAL A 10 8.72 41.55 28.19
N GLY A 11 9.05 40.51 27.41
CA GLY A 11 9.80 40.61 26.15
C GLY A 11 8.98 40.05 24.99
N ARG A 12 8.46 40.94 24.15
CA ARG A 12 7.51 40.75 23.06
C ARG A 12 8.09 39.91 21.91
N PHE A 13 7.87 38.58 21.90
CA PHE A 13 8.17 37.77 20.72
C PHE A 13 7.11 37.96 19.64
N SER A 14 7.46 38.79 18.66
CA SER A 14 6.74 38.95 17.40
C SER A 14 6.88 37.66 16.58
N ILE A 15 5.98 36.70 16.80
CA ILE A 15 5.83 35.54 15.93
C ILE A 15 4.96 35.97 14.75
N ARG A 16 5.57 36.60 13.74
CA ARG A 16 4.98 36.63 12.40
C ARG A 16 5.23 35.26 11.78
N ALA A 17 4.44 34.27 12.18
CA ALA A 17 4.35 33.00 11.48
C ALA A 17 3.75 33.25 10.09
N LYS A 18 4.60 33.52 9.10
CA LYS A 18 4.29 33.18 7.72
C LYS A 18 4.48 31.66 7.58
N ALA A 19 3.53 30.90 8.13
CA ALA A 19 3.37 29.49 7.81
C ALA A 19 2.70 29.42 6.44
N LEU A 20 3.50 29.34 5.39
CA LEU A 20 3.08 29.04 4.03
C LEU A 20 4.35 28.69 3.25
N PHE A 21 4.74 27.42 3.27
CA PHE A 21 5.43 26.81 2.13
C PHE A 21 5.35 25.28 2.19
N LEU A 22 4.44 24.77 1.36
CA LEU A 22 4.39 23.46 0.71
C LEU A 22 4.49 22.19 1.57
N CYS A 23 3.31 21.71 1.95
CA CYS A 23 3.02 20.31 2.29
C CYS A 23 3.04 19.40 1.04
N SER A 24 4.19 19.23 0.36
CA SER A 24 4.20 18.56 -0.95
C SER A 24 5.28 17.49 -1.18
N ILE A 25 5.76 16.77 -0.16
CA ILE A 25 6.75 15.67 -0.40
C ILE A 25 6.44 14.34 0.33
N PHE A 26 5.19 14.09 0.72
CA PHE A 26 4.77 12.75 1.15
C PHE A 26 3.98 12.05 0.05
N LYS A 27 4.67 11.72 -1.05
CA LYS A 27 4.15 10.75 -2.02
C LYS A 27 5.20 9.69 -2.38
N THR A 28 6.14 9.40 -1.48
CA THR A 28 6.79 8.09 -1.48
C THR A 28 5.82 7.13 -0.79
N TYR A 29 4.78 6.71 -1.51
CA TYR A 29 4.00 5.56 -1.08
C TYR A 29 5.00 4.41 -1.05
N TYR A 30 5.36 3.99 0.16
CA TYR A 30 5.94 2.68 0.37
C TYR A 30 4.88 1.67 -0.07
N MET A 31 4.87 1.37 -1.37
CA MET A 31 4.25 0.18 -1.93
C MET A 31 5.03 -0.99 -1.34
N GLN A 32 4.65 -1.40 -0.12
CA GLN A 32 5.28 -2.48 0.59
C GLN A 32 4.84 -3.79 -0.04
N ASP A 33 5.79 -4.66 -0.34
CA ASP A 33 5.51 -6.04 -0.70
C ASP A 33 4.64 -6.67 0.40
N GLN A 34 3.50 -7.21 -0.01
CA GLN A 34 2.56 -7.89 0.86
C GLN A 34 2.74 -9.38 0.70
N SER A 35 2.71 -10.12 1.80
CA SER A 35 2.60 -11.58 1.75
C SER A 35 1.50 -12.03 2.67
N PHE A 36 0.66 -12.94 2.18
CA PHE A 36 -0.48 -13.44 2.92
C PHE A 36 -0.72 -14.91 2.57
N GLN A 37 -1.36 -15.62 3.49
CA GLN A 37 -1.74 -17.01 3.30
C GLN A 37 -3.23 -17.08 2.98
N LEU A 38 -3.58 -17.83 1.94
CA LEU A 38 -4.94 -18.16 1.58
C LEU A 38 -5.16 -19.65 1.84
N LEU A 39 -6.30 -20.01 2.44
CA LEU A 39 -6.70 -21.40 2.61
C LEU A 39 -7.88 -21.66 1.67
N LEU A 40 -7.64 -22.35 0.55
CA LEU A 40 -8.66 -22.64 -0.45
C LEU A 40 -8.86 -24.14 -0.55
N ASN A 41 -10.10 -24.60 -0.34
CA ASN A 41 -10.46 -26.02 -0.41
C ASN A 41 -9.55 -26.93 0.46
N GLY A 42 -9.05 -26.42 1.58
CA GLY A 42 -8.13 -27.14 2.48
C GLY A 42 -6.65 -27.13 2.04
N VAL A 43 -6.32 -26.50 0.91
CA VAL A 43 -4.96 -26.34 0.42
C VAL A 43 -4.44 -24.95 0.82
N PRO A 44 -3.31 -24.85 1.55
CA PRO A 44 -2.71 -23.58 1.90
C PRO A 44 -1.90 -23.02 0.70
N TYR A 45 -2.14 -21.76 0.38
CA TYR A 45 -1.42 -20.99 -0.63
C TYR A 45 -0.70 -19.82 0.04
N ILE A 46 0.60 -19.71 -0.19
CA ILE A 46 1.40 -18.56 0.22
C ILE A 46 1.47 -17.62 -0.96
N VAL A 47 0.80 -16.48 -0.86
CA VAL A 47 0.76 -15.46 -1.91
C VAL A 47 1.66 -14.30 -1.53
N LYS A 48 2.46 -13.85 -2.48
CA LYS A 48 3.29 -12.64 -2.39
C LYS A 48 2.80 -11.67 -3.45
N ALA A 49 2.49 -10.45 -3.06
CA ALA A 49 2.00 -9.39 -3.91
C ALA A 49 2.89 -8.14 -3.75
N ALA A 50 3.59 -7.77 -4.81
CA ALA A 50 4.42 -6.56 -4.87
C ALA A 50 3.70 -5.49 -5.69
N PRO A 51 3.26 -4.37 -5.08
CA PRO A 51 2.67 -3.28 -5.84
C PRO A 51 3.73 -2.54 -6.65
N PHE A 52 3.39 -2.15 -7.88
CA PHE A 52 4.24 -1.31 -8.73
C PHE A 52 3.40 -0.32 -9.53
N ASP A 53 3.99 0.83 -9.85
CA ASP A 53 3.38 1.80 -10.76
C ASP A 53 3.70 1.43 -12.20
N PHE A 54 2.67 1.39 -13.03
CA PHE A 54 2.80 1.23 -14.47
C PHE A 54 1.91 2.23 -15.19
N ASN A 55 2.52 3.17 -15.91
CA ASN A 55 1.83 4.25 -16.61
C ASN A 55 0.91 5.10 -15.71
N GLY A 56 1.24 5.26 -14.42
CA GLY A 56 0.41 5.98 -13.45
C GLY A 56 -0.77 5.19 -12.88
N ASP A 57 -0.90 3.91 -13.23
CA ASP A 57 -1.82 2.97 -12.59
C ASP A 57 -1.07 2.03 -11.65
N THR A 58 -1.65 1.77 -10.48
CA THR A 58 -1.11 0.78 -9.53
C THR A 58 -1.47 -0.63 -9.97
N ARG A 59 -0.45 -1.46 -10.16
CA ARG A 59 -0.55 -2.87 -10.48
C ARG A 59 0.14 -3.70 -9.41
N PHE A 60 -0.14 -5.00 -9.38
CA PHE A 60 0.45 -5.91 -8.41
C PHE A 60 1.10 -7.07 -9.14
N THR A 61 2.37 -7.33 -8.87
CA THR A 61 3.01 -8.59 -9.26
C THR A 61 2.73 -9.61 -8.17
N VAL A 62 2.13 -10.73 -8.52
CA VAL A 62 1.66 -11.75 -7.58
C VAL A 62 2.29 -13.10 -7.91
N SER A 63 2.94 -13.72 -6.92
CA SER A 63 3.42 -15.09 -6.99
C SER A 63 2.74 -15.92 -5.90
N TYR A 64 2.34 -17.16 -6.21
CA TYR A 64 1.76 -18.07 -5.22
C TYR A 64 2.57 -19.37 -5.13
N ASN A 65 2.84 -19.85 -3.91
CA ASN A 65 3.59 -21.08 -3.66
C ASN A 65 4.96 -21.18 -4.38
N GLY A 66 5.57 -20.03 -4.73
CA GLY A 66 6.81 -20.00 -5.51
C GLY A 66 6.60 -20.29 -7.00
N SER A 67 5.38 -20.12 -7.52
CA SER A 67 5.09 -20.05 -8.94
C SER A 67 5.76 -18.85 -9.59
N ASP A 68 5.61 -18.80 -10.92
CA ASP A 68 5.85 -17.61 -11.72
C ASP A 68 5.04 -16.40 -11.21
N ASP A 69 5.55 -15.23 -11.59
CA ASP A 69 5.00 -13.93 -11.23
C ASP A 69 3.87 -13.54 -12.21
N PHE A 70 2.67 -13.36 -11.69
CA PHE A 70 1.49 -12.93 -12.44
C PHE A 70 1.20 -11.46 -12.20
N VAL A 71 0.82 -10.71 -13.23
CA VAL A 71 0.48 -9.29 -13.07
C VAL A 71 -1.02 -9.14 -12.88
N PHE A 72 -1.43 -8.51 -11.78
CA PHE A 72 -2.80 -8.14 -11.49
C PHE A 72 -2.99 -6.64 -11.72
N THR A 73 -4.04 -6.29 -12.46
CA THR A 73 -4.44 -4.90 -12.73
C THR A 73 -5.88 -4.68 -12.27
N TYR A 74 -6.18 -3.48 -11.78
CA TYR A 74 -7.55 -3.14 -11.41
C TYR A 74 -8.38 -2.90 -12.68
N ASP A 75 -9.39 -3.74 -12.93
CA ASP A 75 -10.34 -3.53 -13.99
C ASP A 75 -11.52 -2.70 -13.47
N ARG A 76 -11.65 -1.46 -13.97
CA ARG A 76 -12.71 -0.54 -13.57
C ARG A 76 -14.09 -0.96 -14.08
N THR A 77 -14.17 -1.82 -15.09
CA THR A 77 -15.43 -2.31 -15.65
C THR A 77 -16.03 -3.40 -14.77
N VAL A 78 -15.19 -4.26 -14.19
CA VAL A 78 -15.60 -5.37 -13.32
C VAL A 78 -15.52 -5.01 -11.84
N GLY A 79 -14.73 -3.99 -11.50
CA GLY A 79 -14.59 -3.46 -10.14
C GLY A 79 -13.65 -4.25 -9.24
N HIS A 80 -12.81 -5.12 -9.80
CA HIS A 80 -11.85 -5.94 -9.06
C HIS A 80 -10.52 -6.07 -9.81
N TYR A 81 -9.51 -6.63 -9.12
CA TYR A 81 -8.23 -6.96 -9.74
C TYR A 81 -8.34 -8.22 -10.60
N VAL A 82 -7.86 -8.16 -11.83
CA VAL A 82 -7.82 -9.29 -12.77
C VAL A 82 -6.37 -9.60 -13.13
N ALA A 83 -6.04 -10.88 -13.26
CA ALA A 83 -4.74 -11.29 -13.77
C ALA A 83 -4.65 -10.96 -15.27
N ILE A 84 -3.50 -10.46 -15.71
CA ILE A 84 -3.19 -10.18 -17.12
C ILE A 84 -1.88 -10.86 -17.51
N GLY A 85 -1.86 -11.53 -18.66
CA GLY A 85 -0.70 -12.26 -19.17
C GLY A 85 -1.10 -13.49 -19.98
N ASP A 86 -0.11 -14.20 -20.50
CA ASP A 86 -0.32 -15.43 -21.30
C ASP A 86 -0.52 -16.66 -20.40
N ASP A 87 0.09 -16.67 -19.22
CA ASP A 87 0.03 -17.80 -18.28
C ASP A 87 -1.10 -17.68 -17.24
N THR A 88 -1.95 -16.66 -17.33
CA THR A 88 -3.01 -16.43 -16.33
C THR A 88 -4.08 -17.52 -16.34
N ASP A 89 -4.24 -18.22 -17.45
CA ASP A 89 -5.14 -19.38 -17.58
C ASP A 89 -4.71 -20.57 -16.70
N THR A 90 -3.48 -20.55 -16.17
CA THR A 90 -2.97 -21.57 -15.24
C THR A 90 -3.39 -21.32 -13.80
N ILE A 91 -3.88 -20.12 -13.49
CA ILE A 91 -4.34 -19.75 -12.15
C ILE A 91 -5.73 -20.37 -11.93
N PRO A 92 -5.94 -21.16 -10.86
CA PRO A 92 -7.28 -21.62 -10.52
C PRO A 92 -8.22 -20.44 -10.28
N ALA A 93 -9.42 -20.45 -10.88
CA ALA A 93 -10.37 -19.34 -10.77
C ALA A 93 -10.69 -18.94 -9.32
N ASP A 94 -10.86 -19.93 -8.43
CA ASP A 94 -11.10 -19.67 -7.00
C ASP A 94 -9.91 -18.94 -6.32
N LEU A 95 -8.69 -19.25 -6.77
CA LEU A 95 -7.47 -18.62 -6.25
C LEU A 95 -7.34 -17.19 -6.78
N GLU A 96 -7.58 -16.98 -8.07
CA GLU A 96 -7.54 -15.65 -8.67
C GLU A 96 -8.52 -14.70 -7.96
N VAL A 97 -9.77 -15.12 -7.74
CA VAL A 97 -10.78 -14.32 -7.03
C VAL A 97 -10.35 -14.02 -5.60
N ALA A 98 -9.88 -15.02 -4.86
CA ALA A 98 -9.44 -14.81 -3.47
C ALA A 98 -8.23 -13.87 -3.36
N ILE A 99 -7.30 -13.93 -4.31
CA ILE A 99 -6.19 -12.98 -4.42
C ILE A 99 -6.73 -11.59 -4.73
N ALA A 100 -7.61 -11.45 -5.71
CA ALA A 100 -8.18 -10.17 -6.14
C ALA A 100 -8.93 -9.45 -5.01
N GLU A 101 -9.76 -10.18 -4.26
CA GLU A 101 -10.44 -9.67 -3.07
C GLU A 101 -9.44 -9.17 -2.02
N ARG A 102 -8.35 -9.91 -1.82
CA ARG A 102 -7.32 -9.54 -0.85
C ARG A 102 -6.54 -8.31 -1.29
N LEU A 103 -6.18 -8.20 -2.57
CA LEU A 103 -5.54 -7.02 -3.15
C LEU A 103 -6.44 -5.78 -3.04
N TYR A 104 -7.74 -5.94 -3.29
CA TYR A 104 -8.71 -4.85 -3.13
C TYR A 104 -8.80 -4.34 -1.69
N ALA A 105 -8.72 -5.22 -0.70
CA ALA A 105 -8.69 -4.82 0.71
C ALA A 105 -7.38 -4.11 1.14
N LEU A 106 -6.32 -4.19 0.32
CA LEU A 106 -4.99 -3.62 0.59
C LEU A 106 -4.73 -2.30 -0.15
N ALA A 107 -5.54 -1.99 -1.17
CA ALA A 107 -5.45 -0.78 -2.00
C ALA A 107 -6.24 0.39 -1.39
#